data_AF-A0A4R6SER5-F1
#
_entry.id   AF-A0A4R6SER5-F1
#
_cell.length_a   1.000
_cell.length_b   1.000
_cell.length_c   1.000
_cell.angle_alpha   90.00
_cell.angle_beta   90.00
_cell.angle_gamma   90.00
#
_symmetry.space_group_name_H-M   'P 1'
#
loop_
_entity.id
_entity.type
_entity.pdbx_description
1 polymer ?
#
loop_
_entity_poly.entity_id
_entity_poly.type
_entity_poly.pdbx_seq_one_letter_code
_entity_poly.pdbx_strand_id
1 'polypeptide(L)'
;MRHVDETSATIWVETGGPAEVAVELGGGPNERTPTFQVEDHHYALVVLTGLEPGRALPYTVRLDGEVVWPQAGSGLPPSRIRTLAADGDRFRIVFGSCRKPHEEDALGLDALGAYSRRMAGQDEREWPQSLLMVGDQIYADETTDETKRWIAPARPGRPAGHRDRELRGVHAPLPRGLARS
;
A
#
# COMPACT_ATOMS: atom_id res chain seq x y z
N MET A 1 -0.82 -5.02 0.23
CA MET A 1 -1.01 -6.41 0.72
C MET A 1 -2.07 -6.39 1.80
N ARG A 2 -3.08 -7.26 1.72
CA ARG A 2 -4.24 -7.25 2.63
C ARG A 2 -4.30 -8.47 3.56
N HIS A 3 -3.76 -9.59 3.09
CA HIS A 3 -3.77 -10.90 3.74
C HIS A 3 -2.50 -11.66 3.34
N VAL A 4 -1.93 -12.41 4.28
CA VAL A 4 -0.92 -13.44 4.05
C VAL A 4 -1.12 -14.53 5.10
N ASP A 5 -1.08 -15.79 4.67
CA ASP A 5 -1.03 -16.95 5.54
C ASP A 5 0.19 -17.83 5.20
N GLU A 6 0.14 -19.11 5.54
CA GLU A 6 1.21 -20.07 5.26
C GLU A 6 1.45 -20.29 3.75
N THR A 7 0.41 -20.21 2.92
CA THR A 7 0.47 -20.64 1.52
C THR A 7 -0.19 -19.70 0.52
N SER A 8 -0.79 -18.61 1.00
CA SER A 8 -1.50 -17.65 0.17
C SER A 8 -1.21 -16.21 0.59
N ALA A 9 -1.37 -15.30 -0.36
CA ALA A 9 -1.28 -13.87 -0.12
C ALA A 9 -2.22 -13.10 -1.05
N THR A 10 -2.72 -11.96 -0.58
CA THR A 10 -3.55 -11.08 -1.39
C THR A 10 -2.93 -9.69 -1.52
N ILE A 11 -2.79 -9.24 -2.76
CA ILE A 11 -2.38 -7.88 -3.10
C ILE A 11 -3.57 -7.15 -3.71
N TRP A 12 -3.86 -5.99 -3.13
CA TRP A 12 -4.88 -5.07 -3.63
C TRP A 12 -4.17 -3.90 -4.31
N VAL A 13 -4.64 -3.54 -5.49
CA VAL A 13 -4.07 -2.48 -6.34
C VAL A 13 -5.21 -1.58 -6.80
N GLU A 14 -5.02 -0.27 -6.71
CA GLU A 14 -5.82 0.73 -7.42
C GLU A 14 -4.99 1.28 -8.58
N THR A 15 -5.65 1.51 -9.71
CA THR A 15 -5.06 1.96 -10.96
C THR A 15 -5.82 3.16 -11.50
N GLY A 16 -5.15 4.03 -12.26
CA GLY A 16 -5.78 5.23 -12.85
C GLY A 16 -6.71 4.95 -14.04
N GLY A 17 -6.95 3.67 -14.39
CA GLY A 17 -7.73 3.25 -15.54
C GLY A 17 -7.72 1.72 -15.70
N PRO A 18 -8.46 1.16 -16.67
CA PRO A 18 -8.44 -0.27 -16.94
C PRO A 18 -7.02 -0.76 -17.25
N ALA A 19 -6.58 -1.84 -16.61
CA ALA A 19 -5.27 -2.46 -16.83
C ALA A 19 -5.28 -3.97 -16.51
N GLU A 20 -4.30 -4.71 -17.03
CA GLU A 20 -3.90 -6.01 -16.48
C GLU A 20 -2.88 -5.80 -15.36
N VAL A 21 -3.17 -6.33 -14.17
CA VAL A 21 -2.25 -6.32 -13.04
C VAL A 21 -1.56 -7.66 -12.93
N ALA A 22 -0.23 -7.67 -12.96
CA ALA A 22 0.59 -8.86 -12.71
C ALA A 22 1.40 -8.70 -11.44
N VAL A 23 1.44 -9.74 -10.60
CA VAL A 23 2.40 -9.87 -9.50
C VAL A 23 3.37 -10.99 -9.83
N GLU A 24 4.66 -10.67 -9.81
CA GLU A 24 5.73 -11.63 -10.07
C GLU A 24 6.58 -11.82 -8.81
N LEU A 25 6.70 -13.06 -8.33
CA LEU A 25 7.48 -13.43 -7.15
C LEU A 25 8.87 -13.91 -7.53
N GLY A 26 9.89 -13.42 -6.81
CA GLY A 26 11.25 -13.95 -6.91
C GLY A 26 11.32 -15.36 -6.30
N GLY A 27 11.12 -16.38 -7.14
CA GLY A 27 11.17 -17.79 -6.75
C GLY A 27 9.83 -18.39 -6.31
N GLY A 28 8.71 -17.84 -6.76
CA GLY A 28 7.36 -18.35 -6.46
C GLY A 28 6.40 -18.26 -7.67
N PRO A 29 5.11 -18.59 -7.48
CA PRO A 29 4.10 -18.47 -8.53
C PRO A 29 3.83 -17.00 -8.87
N ASN A 30 3.53 -16.73 -10.14
CA ASN A 30 3.13 -15.42 -10.62
C ASN A 30 1.62 -15.45 -10.90
N GLU A 31 0.94 -14.33 -10.66
CA GLU A 31 -0.50 -14.23 -10.86
C GLU A 31 -0.87 -12.96 -11.63
N ARG A 32 -1.94 -13.03 -12.43
CA ARG A 32 -2.41 -11.92 -13.29
C ARG A 32 -3.92 -11.80 -13.20
N THR A 33 -4.42 -10.58 -13.11
CA THR A 33 -5.87 -10.33 -13.11
C THR A 33 -6.18 -8.98 -13.74
N PRO A 34 -7.26 -8.86 -14.53
CA PRO A 34 -7.71 -7.56 -15.01
C PRO A 34 -8.27 -6.74 -13.84
N THR A 35 -8.20 -5.42 -13.97
CA THR A 35 -8.91 -4.51 -13.08
C THR A 35 -10.43 -4.63 -13.27
N PHE A 36 -11.19 -4.50 -12.19
CA PHE A 36 -12.62 -4.24 -12.20
C PHE A 36 -12.90 -2.79 -11.79
N GLN A 37 -14.04 -2.25 -12.19
CA GLN A 37 -14.40 -0.85 -11.95
C GLN A 37 -15.45 -0.73 -10.85
N VAL A 38 -15.26 0.24 -9.94
CA VAL A 38 -16.25 0.69 -8.95
C VAL A 38 -16.30 2.21 -9.05
N GLU A 39 -17.46 2.77 -9.42
CA GLU A 39 -17.58 4.18 -9.82
C GLU A 39 -16.52 4.55 -10.88
N ASP A 40 -15.74 5.61 -10.69
CA ASP A 40 -14.67 6.02 -11.62
C ASP A 40 -13.28 5.43 -11.27
N HIS A 41 -13.22 4.45 -10.35
CA HIS A 41 -11.97 3.86 -9.88
C HIS A 41 -11.79 2.42 -10.38
N HIS A 42 -10.54 2.05 -10.68
CA HIS A 42 -10.18 0.73 -11.19
C HIS A 42 -9.32 -0.03 -10.18
N TYR A 43 -9.78 -1.19 -9.75
CA TYR A 43 -9.18 -2.00 -8.71
C TYR A 43 -8.81 -3.40 -9.21
N ALA A 44 -7.79 -4.00 -8.63
CA ALA A 44 -7.47 -5.41 -8.81
C ALA A 44 -7.20 -6.08 -7.46
N LEU A 45 -7.68 -7.31 -7.33
CA LEU A 45 -7.39 -8.19 -6.20
C LEU A 45 -6.61 -9.41 -6.72
N VAL A 46 -5.29 -9.39 -6.56
CA VAL A 46 -4.41 -10.48 -6.99
C VAL A 46 -4.28 -11.47 -5.85
N VAL A 47 -4.70 -12.71 -6.08
CA VAL A 47 -4.67 -13.80 -5.09
C VAL A 47 -3.59 -14.79 -5.47
N LEU A 48 -2.49 -14.79 -4.73
CA LEU A 48 -1.40 -15.74 -4.87
C LEU A 48 -1.71 -16.97 -4.03
N THR A 49 -1.56 -18.16 -4.61
CA THR A 49 -1.76 -19.45 -3.94
C THR A 49 -0.58 -20.37 -4.20
N GLY A 50 -0.44 -21.45 -3.43
CA GLY A 50 0.67 -22.39 -3.58
C GLY A 50 2.03 -21.80 -3.18
N LEU A 51 2.05 -20.81 -2.30
CA LEU A 51 3.28 -20.28 -1.72
C LEU A 51 3.86 -21.28 -0.74
N GLU A 52 5.18 -21.34 -0.68
CA GLU A 52 5.88 -22.13 0.32
C GLU A 52 5.77 -21.46 1.71
N PRO A 53 5.44 -22.21 2.78
CA PRO A 53 5.44 -21.70 4.15
C PRO A 53 6.80 -21.17 4.62
N GLY A 54 6.79 -20.16 5.49
CA GLY A 54 7.98 -19.60 6.13
C GLY A 54 8.98 -18.90 5.19
N ARG A 55 8.54 -18.47 4.00
CA ARG A 55 9.41 -17.79 3.00
C ARG A 55 9.21 -16.28 2.99
N ALA A 56 10.27 -15.56 2.69
CA ALA A 56 10.26 -14.12 2.44
C ALA A 56 10.56 -13.84 0.94
N LEU A 57 9.51 -13.78 0.13
CA LEU A 57 9.59 -13.71 -1.33
C LEU A 57 9.56 -12.24 -1.78
N PRO A 58 10.60 -11.72 -2.45
CA PRO A 58 10.50 -10.39 -3.06
C PRO A 58 9.47 -10.43 -4.19
N TYR A 59 8.75 -9.34 -4.42
CA TYR A 59 7.76 -9.26 -5.49
C TYR A 59 7.85 -7.95 -6.27
N THR A 60 7.41 -8.02 -7.52
CA THR A 60 7.16 -6.84 -8.36
C THR A 60 5.69 -6.78 -8.76
N VAL A 61 5.21 -5.57 -9.04
CA VAL A 61 3.87 -5.36 -9.63
C VAL A 61 4.05 -4.72 -11.00
N ARG A 62 3.36 -5.27 -12.00
CA ARG A 62 3.33 -4.76 -13.35
C ARG A 62 1.92 -4.36 -13.75
N LEU A 63 1.79 -3.26 -14.47
CA LEU A 63 0.55 -2.84 -15.13
C LEU A 63 0.78 -2.91 -16.63
N ASP A 64 -0.02 -3.70 -17.34
CA ASP A 64 0.09 -3.90 -18.79
C ASP A 64 1.52 -4.26 -19.26
N GLY A 65 2.25 -5.00 -18.42
CA GLY A 65 3.64 -5.42 -18.67
C GLY A 65 4.71 -4.43 -18.18
N GLU A 66 4.37 -3.22 -17.76
CA GLU A 66 5.33 -2.24 -17.24
C GLU A 66 5.50 -2.39 -15.72
N VAL A 67 6.74 -2.46 -15.24
CA VAL A 67 7.02 -2.55 -13.79
C VAL A 67 6.71 -1.20 -13.13
N VAL A 68 5.68 -1.18 -12.28
CA VAL A 68 5.28 0.02 -11.52
C VAL A 68 5.68 -0.06 -10.05
N TRP A 69 6.00 -1.26 -9.56
CA TRP A 69 6.44 -1.48 -8.19
C TRP A 69 7.54 -2.55 -8.12
N PRO A 70 8.62 -2.34 -7.34
CA PRO A 70 8.96 -1.08 -6.67
C PRO A 70 9.22 0.04 -7.69
N GLN A 71 9.07 1.29 -7.25
CA GLN A 71 9.35 2.43 -8.12
C GLN A 71 10.81 2.40 -8.60
N ALA A 72 11.03 2.70 -9.89
CA ALA A 72 12.37 2.76 -10.45
C ALA A 72 13.25 3.76 -9.68
N GLY A 73 14.47 3.33 -9.34
CA GLY A 73 15.42 4.15 -8.57
C GLY A 73 15.11 4.27 -7.07
N SER A 74 14.13 3.52 -6.55
CA SER A 74 13.89 3.45 -5.11
C SER A 74 15.14 2.97 -4.37
N GLY A 75 15.60 3.75 -3.38
CA GLY A 75 16.67 3.36 -2.45
C GLY A 75 16.19 2.48 -1.30
N LEU A 76 14.90 2.13 -1.26
CA LEU A 76 14.33 1.26 -0.24
C LEU A 76 14.60 -0.22 -0.57
N PRO A 77 14.65 -1.10 0.45
CA PRO A 77 14.69 -2.54 0.22
C PRO A 77 13.53 -3.04 -0.66
N PRO A 78 13.70 -4.17 -1.37
CA PRO A 78 12.61 -4.79 -2.13
C PRO A 78 11.39 -5.07 -1.25
N SER A 79 10.19 -4.86 -1.81
CA SER A 79 8.97 -5.31 -1.15
C SER A 79 8.87 -6.82 -1.16
N ARG A 80 8.37 -7.40 -0.06
CA ARG A 80 8.34 -8.85 0.13
C ARG A 80 6.97 -9.31 0.62
N ILE A 81 6.61 -10.54 0.25
CA ILE A 81 5.56 -11.34 0.87
C ILE A 81 6.23 -12.30 1.83
N ARG A 82 5.79 -12.32 3.10
CA ARG A 82 6.32 -13.21 4.12
C ARG A 82 5.25 -14.20 4.55
N THR A 83 5.32 -15.43 4.04
CA THR A 83 4.40 -16.49 4.43
C THR A 83 4.66 -16.94 5.86
N LEU A 84 3.59 -17.36 6.54
CA LEU A 84 3.69 -17.87 7.90
C LEU A 84 4.42 -19.21 7.92
N ALA A 85 5.24 -19.45 8.94
CA ALA A 85 5.83 -20.76 9.19
C ALA A 85 4.87 -21.59 10.05
N ALA A 86 4.74 -22.89 9.76
CA ALA A 86 3.86 -23.79 10.49
C ALA A 86 4.29 -23.99 11.96
N ASP A 87 5.57 -23.81 12.27
CA ASP A 87 6.20 -24.09 13.56
C ASP A 87 7.07 -22.93 14.09
N GLY A 88 6.74 -21.68 13.70
CA GLY A 88 7.50 -20.50 14.10
C GLY A 88 7.46 -20.21 15.61
N ASP A 89 8.63 -19.93 16.19
CA ASP A 89 8.82 -19.61 17.61
C ASP A 89 8.52 -18.13 17.97
N ARG A 90 8.51 -17.25 16.96
CA ARG A 90 8.37 -15.80 17.16
C ARG A 90 7.50 -15.14 16.11
N PHE A 91 6.50 -14.40 16.58
CA PHE A 91 5.63 -13.56 15.75
C PHE A 91 5.64 -12.12 16.27
N ARG A 92 6.06 -11.17 15.44
CA ARG A 92 6.13 -9.73 15.71
C ARG A 92 5.04 -9.01 14.92
N ILE A 93 4.15 -8.37 15.66
CA ILE A 93 3.09 -7.51 15.13
C ILE A 93 3.45 -6.06 15.44
N VAL A 94 3.33 -5.18 14.46
CA VAL A 94 3.14 -3.76 14.73
C VAL A 94 1.65 -3.52 14.72
N PHE A 95 1.13 -2.84 15.75
CA PHE A 95 -0.28 -2.48 15.78
C PHE A 95 -0.44 -1.00 16.10
N GLY A 96 -1.55 -0.44 15.65
CA GLY A 96 -1.88 0.96 15.88
C GLY A 96 -3.27 1.31 15.36
N SER A 97 -3.70 2.53 15.64
CA SER A 97 -4.94 3.12 15.14
C SER A 97 -4.65 4.52 14.61
N CYS A 98 -5.66 5.19 14.05
CA CYS A 98 -5.67 6.65 13.87
C CYS A 98 -4.51 7.21 13.03
N ARG A 99 -4.44 6.84 11.75
CA ARG A 99 -3.53 7.53 10.84
C ARG A 99 -4.20 8.81 10.35
N LYS A 100 -4.00 9.92 11.07
CA LYS A 100 -4.45 11.22 10.56
C LYS A 100 -3.63 11.59 9.31
N PRO A 101 -4.27 11.86 8.17
CA PRO A 101 -3.58 12.48 7.04
C PRO A 101 -3.17 13.89 7.49
N HIS A 102 -1.87 14.11 7.63
CA HIS A 102 -1.34 15.43 7.96
C HIS A 102 -1.36 16.31 6.69
N GLU A 103 -2.09 17.43 6.76
CA GLU A 103 -1.64 18.65 6.08
C GLU A 103 -0.41 19.16 6.86
N GLU A 104 0.58 19.63 6.12
CA GLU A 104 1.93 20.02 6.55
C GLU A 104 2.00 20.57 7.99
N ASP A 105 2.70 19.88 8.90
CA ASP A 105 2.98 20.43 10.23
C ASP A 105 4.35 20.03 10.79
N ALA A 106 4.89 20.92 11.62
CA ALA A 106 6.27 21.01 12.14
C ALA A 106 6.80 19.80 12.96
N LEU A 107 6.05 18.69 13.06
CA LEU A 107 6.28 17.58 14.00
C LEU A 107 6.97 16.35 13.37
N GLY A 108 7.22 16.35 12.06
CA GLY A 108 7.91 15.25 11.37
C GLY A 108 6.99 14.10 10.95
N LEU A 109 7.55 12.90 10.77
CA LEU A 109 6.77 11.73 10.31
C LEU A 109 5.82 11.21 11.39
N ASP A 110 4.66 10.72 10.97
CA ASP A 110 3.79 9.90 11.83
C ASP A 110 4.51 8.63 12.32
N ALA A 111 3.96 7.97 13.34
CA ALA A 111 4.59 6.79 13.95
C ALA A 111 4.83 5.65 12.94
N LEU A 112 3.94 5.47 11.96
CA LEU A 112 4.10 4.45 10.93
C LEU A 112 5.22 4.83 9.96
N GLY A 113 5.29 6.10 9.54
CA GLY A 113 6.37 6.63 8.71
C GLY A 113 7.73 6.54 9.40
N ALA A 114 7.81 6.90 10.69
CA ALA A 114 9.02 6.76 11.49
C ALA A 114 9.44 5.29 11.63
N TYR A 115 8.47 4.39 11.85
CA TYR A 115 8.72 2.96 11.88
C TYR A 115 9.24 2.44 10.54
N SER A 116 8.63 2.82 9.41
CA SER A 116 9.06 2.43 8.08
C SER A 116 10.49 2.88 7.77
N ARG A 117 10.87 4.11 8.15
CA ARG A 117 12.26 4.59 8.00
C ARG A 117 13.25 3.79 8.86
N ARG A 118 12.89 3.49 10.11
CA ARG A 118 13.72 2.63 10.98
C ARG A 118 13.86 1.23 10.39
N MET A 119 12.77 0.65 9.91
CA MET A 119 12.73 -0.68 9.32
C MET A 119 13.63 -0.79 8.08
N ALA A 120 13.67 0.24 7.23
CA ALA A 120 14.51 0.27 6.04
C ALA A 120 16.03 0.13 6.33
N GLY A 121 16.48 0.51 7.54
CA GLY A 121 17.87 0.36 7.98
C GLY A 121 18.15 -0.87 8.86
N GLN A 122 17.15 -1.74 9.07
CA GLN A 122 17.27 -2.93 9.91
C GLN A 122 17.42 -4.20 9.09
N ASP A 123 18.05 -5.21 9.69
CA ASP A 123 18.05 -6.57 9.17
C ASP A 123 16.61 -7.07 8.96
N GLU A 124 16.33 -7.74 7.85
CA GLU A 124 14.98 -8.19 7.49
C GLU A 124 14.40 -9.22 8.48
N ARG A 125 15.22 -9.87 9.30
CA ARG A 125 14.79 -10.75 10.40
C ARG A 125 14.14 -9.95 11.54
N GLU A 126 14.45 -8.66 11.64
CA GLU A 126 13.87 -7.76 12.64
C GLU A 126 12.57 -7.09 12.18
N TRP A 127 12.20 -7.24 10.91
CA TRP A 127 10.95 -6.69 10.39
C TRP A 127 9.73 -7.40 11.01
N PRO A 128 8.59 -6.71 11.15
CA PRO A 128 7.37 -7.33 11.63
C PRO A 128 6.77 -8.24 10.56
N GLN A 129 6.03 -9.27 11.00
CA GLN A 129 5.29 -10.16 10.10
C GLN A 129 3.97 -9.52 9.67
N SER A 130 3.33 -8.74 10.55
CA SER A 130 2.03 -8.11 10.26
C SER A 130 1.92 -6.70 10.83
N LEU A 131 1.17 -5.85 10.12
CA LEU A 131 0.65 -4.58 10.60
C LEU A 131 -0.84 -4.74 10.91
N LEU A 132 -1.23 -4.58 12.17
CA LEU A 132 -2.62 -4.63 12.62
C LEU A 132 -3.15 -3.20 12.87
N MET A 133 -4.00 -2.72 11.97
CA MET A 133 -4.69 -1.44 12.13
C MET A 133 -6.05 -1.67 12.78
N VAL A 134 -6.25 -1.20 14.02
CA VAL A 134 -7.42 -1.54 14.85
C VAL A 134 -8.62 -0.59 14.72
N GLY A 135 -8.53 0.43 13.86
CA GLY A 135 -9.63 1.38 13.64
C GLY A 135 -9.16 2.74 13.13
N ASP A 136 -10.11 3.60 12.79
CA ASP A 136 -9.93 5.03 12.49
C ASP A 136 -8.93 5.31 11.36
N GLN A 137 -9.02 4.53 10.28
CA GLN A 137 -8.20 4.73 9.07
C GLN A 137 -8.84 5.69 8.07
N ILE A 138 -10.12 6.01 8.28
CA ILE A 138 -10.88 6.97 7.48
C ILE A 138 -11.65 7.84 8.47
N TYR A 139 -11.32 9.13 8.53
CA TYR A 139 -12.09 10.12 9.26
C TYR A 139 -13.12 10.71 8.30
N ALA A 140 -14.35 10.20 8.34
CA ALA A 140 -15.46 10.74 7.56
C ALA A 140 -16.02 12.05 8.16
N ASP A 141 -15.76 12.26 9.45
CA ASP A 141 -16.18 13.39 10.28
C ASP A 141 -15.15 14.54 10.32
N GLU A 142 -13.86 14.20 10.28
CA GLU A 142 -12.76 15.18 10.19
C GLU A 142 -12.14 15.22 8.78
N THR A 143 -12.99 15.46 7.79
CA THR A 143 -12.58 15.62 6.39
C THR A 143 -11.94 16.99 6.15
N THR A 144 -10.96 17.07 5.23
CA THR A 144 -10.37 18.36 4.80
C THR A 144 -11.46 19.30 4.28
N ASP A 145 -11.24 20.62 4.31
CA ASP A 145 -12.25 21.58 3.81
C ASP A 145 -12.59 21.35 2.33
N GLU A 146 -11.65 20.80 1.56
CA GLU A 146 -11.85 20.35 0.18
C GLU A 146 -12.81 19.15 0.10
N THR A 147 -12.58 18.13 0.95
CA THR A 147 -13.45 16.94 1.02
C THR A 147 -14.84 17.30 1.55
N LYS A 148 -14.95 18.22 2.53
CA LYS A 148 -16.23 18.75 3.01
C LYS A 148 -17.00 19.47 1.90
N ARG A 149 -16.31 20.29 1.08
CA ARG A 149 -16.90 20.97 -0.08
C ARG A 149 -17.34 19.99 -1.18
N TRP A 150 -16.63 18.87 -1.34
CA TRP A 150 -16.99 17.80 -2.26
C TRP A 150 -18.19 16.95 -1.78
N ILE A 151 -18.33 16.73 -0.47
CA ILE A 151 -19.47 15.99 0.13
C ILE A 151 -20.72 16.89 0.29
N ALA A 152 -20.53 18.20 0.47
CA ALA A 152 -21.62 19.16 0.67
C ALA A 152 -22.76 19.14 -0.37
N PRO A 153 -22.55 18.84 -1.67
CA PRO A 153 -23.63 18.72 -2.64
C PRO A 153 -24.16 17.28 -2.71
N ALA A 154 -24.57 16.71 -1.58
CA ALA A 154 -25.39 15.51 -1.55
C ALA A 154 -26.80 15.84 -1.00
N ARG A 155 -27.69 16.30 -1.90
CA ARG A 155 -29.12 15.95 -1.77
C ARG A 155 -29.28 14.49 -2.23
N PRO A 156 -30.21 13.72 -1.63
CA PRO A 156 -30.23 12.26 -1.77
C PRO A 156 -30.40 11.86 -3.24
N GLY A 157 -29.46 11.07 -3.79
CA GLY A 157 -29.73 10.29 -5.01
C GLY A 157 -28.65 10.11 -6.09
N ARG A 158 -27.44 10.70 -6.04
CA ARG A 158 -26.32 10.33 -6.94
C ARG A 158 -25.00 11.07 -6.64
N PRO A 159 -23.83 10.40 -6.58
CA PRO A 159 -22.54 11.08 -6.62
C PRO A 159 -22.17 11.49 -8.06
N ALA A 160 -21.48 12.62 -8.18
CA ALA A 160 -20.91 13.13 -9.43
C ALA A 160 -19.47 12.64 -9.58
N GLY A 161 -19.19 11.93 -10.67
CA GLY A 161 -17.88 11.37 -11.00
C GLY A 161 -16.89 12.41 -11.55
N HIS A 162 -15.59 12.21 -11.28
CA HIS A 162 -14.52 12.97 -11.91
C HIS A 162 -13.34 12.08 -12.32
N ARG A 163 -12.86 12.32 -13.53
CA ARG A 163 -11.76 11.65 -14.25
C ARG A 163 -10.41 12.23 -13.84
N ASP A 164 -9.50 11.41 -13.31
CA ASP A 164 -8.06 11.73 -13.21
C ASP A 164 -7.23 10.48 -13.52
N ARG A 165 -6.30 10.62 -14.46
CA ARG A 165 -5.45 9.54 -15.01
C ARG A 165 -4.09 9.53 -14.31
N GLU A 166 -4.04 9.32 -13.00
CA GLU A 166 -2.77 9.07 -12.28
C GLU A 166 -2.97 8.04 -11.17
N LEU A 167 -1.94 7.21 -10.94
CA LEU A 167 -1.85 6.32 -9.78
C LEU A 167 -1.75 7.19 -8.52
N ARG A 168 -2.86 7.35 -7.79
CA ARG A 168 -2.86 8.01 -6.47
C ARG A 168 -2.34 7.02 -5.42
N GLY A 169 -1.02 6.88 -5.36
CA GLY A 169 -0.30 6.46 -4.16
C GLY A 169 0.06 7.71 -3.36
N VAL A 170 -0.36 7.79 -2.09
CA VAL A 170 -0.07 8.91 -1.19
C VAL A 170 1.43 9.23 -1.19
N HIS A 171 1.83 10.28 -1.91
CA HIS A 171 3.17 10.84 -1.94
C HIS A 171 3.15 12.20 -1.23
N ALA A 172 3.91 12.30 -0.14
CA ALA A 172 4.31 13.61 0.40
C ALA A 172 5.47 14.14 -0.47
N PRO A 173 5.46 15.41 -0.92
CA PRO A 173 6.55 15.96 -1.69
C PRO A 173 7.82 16.09 -0.84
N LEU A 174 8.96 15.67 -1.39
CA LEU A 174 10.28 15.98 -0.83
C LEU A 174 10.55 17.50 -1.02
N PRO A 175 10.95 18.24 0.03
CA PRO A 175 11.30 19.64 -0.14
C PRO A 175 12.61 19.78 -0.93
N ARG A 176 12.54 20.58 -2.01
CA ARG A 176 13.71 21.09 -2.72
C ARG A 176 14.34 22.21 -1.89
N GLY A 177 15.64 22.07 -1.62
CA GLY A 177 16.53 23.21 -1.42
C GLY A 177 17.07 23.40 0.00
N LEU A 178 18.34 23.01 0.19
CA LEU A 178 19.31 23.90 0.82
C LEU A 178 20.69 23.61 0.21
N ALA A 179 21.01 24.34 -0.85
CA ALA A 179 22.37 24.55 -1.33
C ALA A 179 22.52 26.05 -1.57
N ARG A 180 23.66 26.59 -1.11
CA ARG A 180 24.09 27.99 -0.95
C ARG A 180 23.91 28.45 0.51
N SER A 181 24.93 28.87 1.24
CA SER A 181 26.30 29.31 0.91
C SER A 181 27.39 28.49 1.59
#